data_AF-A0A401Q9I1-F1
#
_entry.id   AF-A0A401Q9I1-F1
#
_cell.length_a   1.000
_cell.length_b   1.000
_cell.length_c   1.000
_cell.angle_alpha   90.00
_cell.angle_beta   90.00
_cell.angle_gamma   90.00
#
_symmetry.space_group_name_H-M   'P 1'
#
loop_
_entity.id
_entity.type
_entity.pdbx_description
1 polymer ?
#
loop_
_entity_poly.entity_id
_entity_poly.type
_entity_poly.pdbx_seq_one_letter_code
_entity_poly.pdbx_strand_id
1 'polypeptide(L)'
;MERGNQTGGRAGGPVRAGLSRLLFHCLPRPWAQLLLLYLLTFGILLPLLCHRRRHSRYFWRTAHLPRLTADSMEHSRARGQEAVRYFQETELHEEGSALPHPPGPQLVVAIITTVRWQGSEYHYYLQVAAEFHRLLRGCHWCRGHRLFACNVHTRPQEHWEALAAARLIPVVQRFGVGGEADSSGNRFEKEKQDYVYCLRQALLIFSPQHVLLVEDDALPRHDFFEVLEDLLERRLATPHARDALYVKLYHPERLQGYLNPEPMRILEWAGLGAFCGTLFASLYRLLTGRHSALTFAFLAVFAMLVAELGGRHYLLEARRLSPQLYALVPATECCTPAMLYSAPAAKRVLTYLEGVQCRSGYAKDTALYALLRQRGEWAYALEPNLVSHIGLYSTLRGVIAQPSL
;
A
#
# COMPACT_ATOMS: atom_id res chain seq x y z
N MET A 1 -11.99 16.25 -87.01
CA MET A 1 -10.87 17.12 -86.63
C MET A 1 -11.32 17.89 -85.40
N GLU A 2 -10.72 17.85 -84.22
CA GLU A 2 -9.51 17.22 -83.72
C GLU A 2 -9.70 16.82 -82.25
N ARG A 3 -8.90 15.83 -81.84
CA ARG A 3 -8.75 15.32 -80.48
C ARG A 3 -8.18 16.39 -79.54
N GLY A 4 -8.55 16.31 -78.26
CA GLY A 4 -7.86 16.97 -77.16
C GLY A 4 -8.05 16.17 -75.88
N ASN A 5 -7.25 15.11 -75.74
CA ASN A 5 -7.14 14.23 -74.58
C ASN A 5 -6.26 14.93 -73.52
N GLN A 6 -6.69 15.03 -72.26
CA GLN A 6 -5.75 15.19 -71.14
C GLN A 6 -6.27 14.51 -69.86
N THR A 7 -5.51 13.48 -69.51
CA THR A 7 -5.54 12.62 -68.35
C THR A 7 -4.85 13.27 -67.14
N GLY A 8 -5.38 12.99 -65.94
CA GLY A 8 -4.69 13.16 -64.66
C GLY A 8 -5.72 13.16 -63.52
N GLY A 9 -5.90 12.13 -62.70
CA GLY A 9 -4.93 11.17 -62.19
C GLY A 9 -4.53 11.56 -60.78
N ARG A 10 -5.34 11.23 -59.76
CA ARG A 10 -4.87 10.80 -58.43
C ARG A 10 -6.03 10.22 -57.61
N ALA A 11 -6.14 8.89 -57.71
CA ALA A 11 -6.83 8.06 -56.73
C ALA A 11 -6.05 8.10 -55.41
N GLY A 12 -6.58 8.79 -54.41
CA GLY A 12 -6.19 8.63 -53.01
C GLY A 12 -6.95 7.46 -52.40
N GLY A 13 -6.49 6.22 -52.67
CA GLY A 13 -7.04 5.03 -52.04
C GLY A 13 -6.63 4.95 -50.56
N PRO A 14 -7.55 4.63 -49.62
CA PRO A 14 -7.19 4.37 -48.23
C PRO A 14 -6.60 2.96 -48.12
N VAL A 15 -5.32 2.80 -48.47
CA VAL A 15 -4.56 1.58 -48.21
C VAL A 15 -4.12 1.58 -46.75
N ARG A 16 -5.03 1.25 -45.83
CA ARG A 16 -4.69 0.82 -44.45
C ARG A 16 -5.81 0.12 -43.67
N ALA A 17 -6.96 -0.18 -44.29
CA ALA A 17 -8.11 -0.82 -43.61
C ALA A 17 -8.42 -2.27 -44.06
N GLY A 18 -7.51 -2.92 -44.82
CA GLY A 18 -7.79 -4.21 -45.47
C GLY A 18 -7.78 -5.42 -44.53
N LEU A 19 -6.79 -5.52 -43.63
CA LEU A 19 -6.60 -6.73 -42.82
C LEU A 19 -7.65 -6.88 -41.70
N SER A 20 -8.09 -5.76 -41.12
CA SER A 20 -9.11 -5.79 -40.06
C SER A 20 -10.50 -6.11 -40.62
N ARG A 21 -10.86 -5.61 -41.81
CA ARG A 21 -12.17 -5.88 -42.43
C ARG A 21 -12.38 -7.35 -42.82
N LEU A 22 -11.30 -8.07 -43.16
CA LEU A 22 -11.34 -9.49 -43.54
C LEU A 22 -11.75 -10.42 -42.38
N LEU A 23 -11.20 -10.23 -41.18
CA LEU A 23 -11.55 -11.03 -40.00
C LEU A 23 -13.02 -10.84 -39.57
N PHE A 24 -13.55 -9.62 -39.70
CA PHE A 24 -14.95 -9.31 -39.33
C PHE A 24 -15.99 -9.76 -40.37
N HIS A 25 -15.58 -10.10 -41.61
CA HIS A 25 -16.47 -10.68 -42.63
C HIS A 25 -16.68 -12.19 -42.46
N CYS A 26 -15.72 -12.92 -41.87
CA CYS A 26 -15.83 -14.37 -41.68
C CYS A 26 -16.82 -14.80 -40.59
N LEU A 27 -17.19 -13.90 -39.66
CA LEU A 27 -18.24 -14.14 -38.66
C LEU A 27 -19.33 -13.07 -38.81
N PRO A 28 -20.42 -13.31 -39.56
CA PRO A 28 -21.43 -12.28 -39.82
C PRO A 28 -22.26 -11.93 -38.58
N ARG A 29 -22.27 -12.80 -37.56
CA ARG A 29 -23.10 -12.66 -36.36
C ARG A 29 -22.34 -11.96 -35.22
N PRO A 30 -22.83 -10.85 -34.68
CA PRO A 30 -22.13 -10.08 -33.65
C PRO A 30 -21.88 -10.87 -32.36
N TRP A 31 -22.83 -11.73 -31.95
CA TRP A 31 -22.65 -12.58 -30.77
C TRP A 31 -21.49 -13.56 -30.92
N ALA A 32 -21.23 -14.06 -32.15
CA ALA A 32 -20.16 -15.01 -32.38
C ALA A 32 -18.78 -14.33 -32.32
N GLN A 33 -18.69 -13.07 -32.79
CA GLN A 33 -17.49 -12.24 -32.64
C GLN A 33 -17.18 -11.95 -31.17
N LEU A 34 -18.20 -11.58 -30.38
CA LEU A 34 -18.08 -11.29 -28.96
C LEU A 34 -17.72 -12.54 -28.14
N LEU A 35 -18.32 -13.69 -28.47
CA LEU A 35 -17.97 -14.98 -27.86
C LEU A 35 -16.54 -15.38 -28.18
N LEU A 36 -16.09 -15.21 -29.43
CA LEU A 36 -14.71 -15.47 -29.82
C LEU A 36 -13.74 -14.57 -29.05
N LEU A 37 -14.03 -13.26 -28.93
CA LEU A 37 -13.24 -12.33 -28.13
C LEU A 37 -13.14 -12.78 -26.66
N TYR A 38 -14.26 -13.21 -26.09
CA TYR A 38 -14.31 -13.73 -24.73
C TYR A 38 -13.40 -14.97 -24.56
N LEU A 39 -13.59 -15.99 -25.41
CA LEU A 39 -12.83 -17.24 -25.32
C LEU A 39 -11.33 -17.02 -25.54
N LEU A 40 -10.95 -16.19 -26.52
CA LEU A 40 -9.55 -15.84 -26.75
C LEU A 40 -8.96 -15.07 -25.57
N THR A 41 -9.70 -14.12 -25.00
CA THR A 41 -9.18 -13.28 -23.92
C THR A 41 -9.05 -14.06 -22.61
N PHE A 42 -10.11 -14.73 -22.17
CA PHE A 42 -10.14 -15.41 -20.87
C PHE A 42 -9.58 -16.83 -20.90
N GLY A 43 -9.59 -17.49 -22.06
CA GLY A 43 -9.05 -18.84 -22.24
C GLY A 43 -7.60 -18.88 -22.68
N ILE A 44 -7.08 -17.83 -23.33
CA ILE A 44 -5.72 -17.83 -23.90
C ILE A 44 -4.91 -16.61 -23.42
N LEU A 45 -5.34 -15.38 -23.76
CA LEU A 45 -4.52 -14.18 -23.56
C LEU A 45 -4.24 -13.88 -22.08
N LEU A 46 -5.27 -13.78 -21.23
CA LEU A 46 -5.08 -13.49 -19.81
C LEU A 46 -4.32 -14.60 -19.08
N PRO A 47 -4.60 -15.89 -19.27
CA PRO A 47 -3.74 -16.95 -18.74
C PRO A 47 -2.27 -16.76 -19.11
N LEU A 48 -1.95 -16.53 -20.38
CA LEU A 48 -0.57 -16.37 -20.85
C LEU A 48 0.10 -15.11 -20.28
N LEU A 49 -0.60 -13.97 -20.24
CA LEU A 49 -0.04 -12.70 -19.77
C LEU A 49 0.02 -12.59 -18.24
N CYS A 50 -0.89 -13.25 -17.53
CA CYS A 50 -1.07 -13.06 -16.09
C CYS A 50 -0.65 -14.27 -15.24
N HIS A 51 -0.20 -15.39 -15.81
CA HIS A 51 0.23 -16.57 -15.03
C HIS A 51 1.34 -16.28 -14.00
N ARG A 52 2.19 -15.27 -14.25
CA ARG A 52 3.26 -14.83 -13.33
C ARG A 52 2.86 -13.68 -12.41
N ARG A 53 1.68 -13.08 -12.60
CA ARG A 53 1.23 -11.90 -11.88
C ARG A 53 0.52 -12.33 -10.59
N ARG A 54 1.19 -12.22 -9.44
CA ARG A 54 0.72 -12.70 -8.12
C ARG A 54 -0.73 -12.31 -7.78
N HIS A 55 -1.14 -11.09 -8.11
CA HIS A 55 -2.46 -10.57 -7.76
C HIS A 55 -3.53 -10.85 -8.84
N SER A 56 -3.18 -11.54 -9.92
CA SER A 56 -4.13 -12.06 -10.90
C SER A 56 -4.75 -13.37 -10.42
N ARG A 57 -6.00 -13.62 -10.84
CA ARG A 57 -6.67 -14.91 -10.68
C ARG A 57 -6.02 -16.04 -11.46
N TYR A 58 -5.25 -15.72 -12.51
CA TYR A 58 -4.51 -16.70 -13.31
C TYR A 58 -3.14 -17.08 -12.73
N PHE A 59 -2.74 -16.52 -11.58
CA PHE A 59 -1.43 -16.77 -10.99
C PHE A 59 -1.18 -18.25 -10.68
N TRP A 60 -0.15 -18.83 -11.31
CA TRP A 60 0.22 -20.22 -11.08
C TRP A 60 1.07 -20.37 -9.81
N ARG A 61 0.38 -20.47 -8.66
CA ARG A 61 1.01 -20.51 -7.33
C ARG A 61 2.11 -21.55 -7.19
N THR A 62 1.85 -22.79 -7.58
CA THR A 62 2.82 -23.89 -7.38
C THR A 62 4.08 -23.72 -8.24
N ALA A 63 3.97 -23.11 -9.42
CA ALA A 63 5.10 -22.90 -10.32
C ALA A 63 5.94 -21.66 -9.96
N HIS A 64 5.33 -20.60 -9.43
CA HIS A 64 6.01 -19.31 -9.28
C HIS A 64 6.23 -18.88 -7.83
N LEU A 65 5.36 -19.26 -6.89
CA LEU A 65 5.44 -18.78 -5.51
C LEU A 65 6.76 -19.16 -4.82
N PRO A 66 7.29 -20.39 -4.93
CA PRO A 66 8.55 -20.74 -4.27
C PRO A 66 9.72 -19.85 -4.71
N ARG A 67 9.83 -19.59 -6.02
CA ARG A 67 10.86 -18.73 -6.58
C ARG A 67 10.68 -17.27 -6.15
N LEU A 68 9.47 -16.73 -6.24
CA LEU A 68 9.21 -15.34 -5.82
C LEU A 68 9.50 -15.13 -4.32
N THR A 69 9.16 -16.11 -3.47
CA THR A 69 9.49 -16.07 -2.05
C THR A 69 11.02 -16.09 -1.84
N ALA A 70 11.74 -17.00 -2.52
CA ALA A 70 13.19 -17.07 -2.41
C ALA A 70 13.87 -15.77 -2.89
N ASP A 71 13.46 -15.24 -4.04
CA ASP A 71 14.00 -13.99 -4.60
C ASP A 71 13.77 -12.81 -3.63
N SER A 72 12.59 -12.72 -3.01
CA SER A 72 12.32 -11.68 -2.02
C SER A 72 13.06 -11.86 -0.70
N MET A 73 13.29 -13.10 -0.26
CA MET A 73 14.08 -13.35 0.95
C MET A 73 15.54 -12.93 0.71
N GLU A 74 16.10 -13.25 -0.45
CA GLU A 74 17.44 -12.83 -0.83
C GLU A 74 17.56 -11.30 -0.91
N HIS A 75 16.60 -10.64 -1.57
CA HIS A 75 16.56 -9.17 -1.61
C HIS A 75 16.40 -8.55 -0.21
N SER A 76 15.57 -9.14 0.65
CA SER A 76 15.40 -8.67 2.04
C SER A 76 16.70 -8.83 2.84
N ARG A 77 17.42 -9.94 2.66
CA ARG A 77 18.70 -10.18 3.32
C ARG A 77 19.76 -9.19 2.86
N ALA A 78 19.87 -8.95 1.56
CA ALA A 78 20.80 -7.97 0.99
C ALA A 78 20.52 -6.56 1.53
N ARG A 79 19.25 -6.13 1.54
CA ARG A 79 18.84 -4.84 2.14
C ARG A 79 19.12 -4.79 3.65
N GLY A 80 18.88 -5.88 4.37
CA GLY A 80 19.21 -5.98 5.79
C GLY A 80 20.69 -5.73 6.06
N GLN A 81 21.57 -6.38 5.30
CA GLN A 81 23.02 -6.18 5.40
C GLN A 81 23.45 -4.75 5.02
N GLU A 82 22.80 -4.14 4.03
CA GLU A 82 23.02 -2.75 3.67
C GLU A 82 22.61 -1.80 4.80
N ALA A 83 21.46 -2.05 5.45
CA ALA A 83 20.99 -1.26 6.58
C ALA A 83 21.91 -1.40 7.80
N VAL A 84 22.46 -2.60 8.05
CA VAL A 84 23.49 -2.79 9.09
C VAL A 84 24.70 -1.92 8.82
N ARG A 85 25.26 -1.96 7.59
CA ARG A 85 26.38 -1.10 7.20
C ARG A 85 26.04 0.38 7.34
N TYR A 86 24.83 0.77 6.95
CA TYR A 86 24.35 2.14 7.09
C TYR A 86 24.46 2.67 8.53
N PHE A 87 23.98 1.92 9.54
CA PHE A 87 24.07 2.33 10.95
C PHE A 87 25.48 2.15 11.57
N GLN A 88 26.35 1.37 10.93
CA GLN A 88 27.75 1.21 11.36
C GLN A 88 28.63 2.36 10.86
N GLU A 89 28.52 2.67 9.57
CA GLU A 89 29.40 3.55 8.81
C GLU A 89 28.93 5.01 8.77
N THR A 90 27.64 5.28 8.93
CA THR A 90 27.15 6.67 8.89
C THR A 90 27.69 7.43 10.11
N GLU A 91 28.52 8.42 9.84
CA GLU A 91 29.02 9.33 10.86
C GLU A 91 27.88 10.18 11.43
N LEU A 92 28.01 10.49 12.72
CA LEU A 92 27.22 11.52 13.37
C LEU A 92 27.63 12.85 12.75
N HIS A 93 26.94 13.28 11.70
CA HIS A 93 26.90 14.70 11.44
C HIS A 93 26.10 15.30 12.59
N GLU A 94 26.81 15.94 13.52
CA GLU A 94 26.20 16.93 14.38
C GLU A 94 25.53 17.94 13.45
N GLU A 95 24.21 17.84 13.29
CA GLU A 95 23.42 19.00 12.90
C GLU A 95 23.60 20.02 14.02
N GLY A 96 24.66 20.80 13.87
CA GLY A 96 25.02 21.85 14.78
C GLY A 96 23.88 22.86 14.93
N SER A 97 23.88 23.45 16.12
CA SER A 97 23.04 24.54 16.61
C SER A 97 21.64 24.15 17.09
N ALA A 98 21.53 24.18 18.42
CA ALA A 98 20.33 24.50 19.15
C ALA A 98 19.65 25.74 18.54
N LEU A 99 18.74 25.51 17.60
CA LEU A 99 17.73 26.48 17.23
C LEU A 99 16.64 26.48 18.31
N PRO A 100 16.05 27.65 18.63
CA PRO A 100 15.05 27.78 19.68
C PRO A 100 13.90 26.80 19.40
N HIS A 101 13.45 26.10 20.44
CA HIS A 101 12.40 25.09 20.34
C HIS A 101 11.23 25.66 19.51
N PRO A 102 11.02 25.17 18.27
CA PRO A 102 9.80 25.51 17.56
C PRO A 102 8.61 24.91 18.35
N PRO A 103 7.36 25.34 18.08
CA PRO A 103 6.22 24.48 18.41
C PRO A 103 6.51 23.06 17.91
N GLY A 104 6.06 22.04 18.64
CA GLY A 104 6.44 20.63 18.41
C GLY A 104 6.37 20.19 16.94
N PRO A 105 7.16 19.18 16.53
CA PRO A 105 7.35 18.80 15.15
C PRO A 105 6.03 18.50 14.44
N GLN A 106 5.97 18.80 13.14
CA GLN A 106 4.75 18.58 12.35
C GLN A 106 4.39 17.09 12.29
N LEU A 107 5.40 16.23 12.18
CA LEU A 107 5.25 14.78 12.16
C LEU A 107 6.34 14.11 12.98
N VAL A 108 5.95 13.10 13.75
CA VAL A 108 6.88 12.16 14.35
C VAL A 108 6.63 10.78 13.77
N VAL A 109 7.66 10.17 13.20
CA VAL A 109 7.68 8.77 12.80
C VAL A 109 8.20 7.94 13.97
N ALA A 110 7.35 7.03 14.46
CA ALA A 110 7.61 6.18 15.61
C ALA A 110 7.66 4.72 15.14
N ILE A 111 8.82 4.06 15.23
CA ILE A 111 8.96 2.66 14.83
C ILE A 111 8.88 1.77 16.08
N ILE A 112 7.91 0.85 16.13
CA ILE A 112 7.81 -0.17 17.17
C ILE A 112 8.68 -1.35 16.76
N THR A 113 9.60 -1.77 17.63
CA THR A 113 10.47 -2.91 17.35
C THR A 113 10.70 -3.81 18.55
N THR A 114 10.86 -5.10 18.26
CA THR A 114 11.21 -6.15 19.22
C THR A 114 12.08 -7.19 18.55
N VAL A 115 12.82 -7.98 19.34
CA VAL A 115 13.66 -9.04 18.78
C VAL A 115 12.81 -10.08 18.04
N ARG A 116 13.17 -10.33 16.78
CA ARG A 116 12.65 -11.43 15.96
C ARG A 116 13.74 -12.51 15.84
N TRP A 117 13.66 -13.52 16.72
CA TRP A 117 14.62 -14.63 16.71
C TRP A 117 14.56 -15.45 15.43
N GLN A 118 13.35 -15.60 14.86
CA GLN A 118 13.16 -16.21 13.55
C GLN A 118 13.27 -15.10 12.49
N GLY A 119 14.19 -15.26 11.55
CA GLY A 119 14.47 -14.23 10.53
C GLY A 119 15.37 -13.09 11.01
N SER A 120 16.20 -13.34 12.03
CA SER A 120 17.18 -12.36 12.50
C SER A 120 18.16 -11.93 11.41
N GLU A 121 18.41 -12.75 10.39
CA GLU A 121 19.29 -12.43 9.27
C GLU A 121 18.75 -11.36 8.31
N TYR A 122 17.46 -11.02 8.40
CA TYR A 122 16.84 -10.00 7.55
C TYR A 122 16.93 -8.59 8.13
N HIS A 123 17.13 -8.42 9.43
CA HIS A 123 17.24 -7.10 10.08
C HIS A 123 16.10 -6.14 9.71
N TYR A 124 14.85 -6.60 9.81
CA TYR A 124 13.67 -5.84 9.37
C TYR A 124 13.63 -4.44 9.95
N TYR A 125 13.88 -4.31 11.26
CA TYR A 125 13.91 -3.01 11.93
C TYR A 125 14.94 -2.06 11.33
N LEU A 126 16.19 -2.52 11.15
CA LEU A 126 17.22 -1.67 10.54
C LEU A 126 16.87 -1.29 9.11
N GLN A 127 16.26 -2.18 8.31
CA GLN A 127 15.79 -1.83 6.96
C GLN A 127 14.80 -0.66 7.01
N VAL A 128 13.77 -0.77 7.86
CA VAL A 128 12.73 0.27 8.01
C VAL A 128 13.33 1.58 8.53
N ALA A 129 14.14 1.51 9.59
CA ALA A 129 14.75 2.68 10.20
C ALA A 129 15.74 3.40 9.27
N ALA A 130 16.58 2.65 8.55
CA ALA A 130 17.53 3.20 7.59
C ALA A 130 16.81 3.92 6.44
N GLU A 131 15.76 3.33 5.88
CA GLU A 131 15.04 3.92 4.76
C GLU A 131 14.30 5.20 5.19
N PHE A 132 13.59 5.19 6.33
CA PHE A 132 13.00 6.43 6.85
C PHE A 132 14.05 7.51 7.10
N HIS A 133 15.19 7.15 7.69
CA HIS A 133 16.26 8.11 7.97
C HIS A 133 16.84 8.71 6.67
N ARG A 134 17.07 7.89 5.63
CA ARG A 134 17.51 8.37 4.30
C ARG A 134 16.50 9.29 3.65
N LEU A 135 15.23 8.89 3.65
CA LEU A 135 14.15 9.67 3.04
C LEU A 135 13.96 11.01 3.76
N LEU A 136 14.08 11.05 5.09
CA LEU A 136 14.03 12.30 5.85
C LEU A 136 15.19 13.24 5.49
N ARG A 137 16.41 12.72 5.37
CA ARG A 137 17.59 13.53 4.99
C ARG A 137 17.49 14.10 3.57
N GLY A 138 16.83 13.38 2.66
CA GLY A 138 16.60 13.82 1.28
C GLY A 138 15.36 14.69 1.09
N CYS A 139 14.54 14.89 2.12
CA CYS A 139 13.23 15.53 2.01
C CYS A 139 13.28 17.01 2.38
N HIS A 140 13.02 17.89 1.40
CA HIS A 140 13.02 19.34 1.61
C HIS A 140 11.91 19.84 2.55
N TRP A 141 10.73 19.22 2.50
CA TRP A 141 9.58 19.56 3.36
C TRP A 141 9.71 19.02 4.79
N CYS A 142 10.58 18.03 5.02
CA CYS A 142 10.63 17.29 6.27
C CYS A 142 11.46 17.95 7.39
N ARG A 143 11.83 19.23 7.28
CA ARG A 143 12.65 19.94 8.29
C ARG A 143 12.02 19.91 9.69
N GLY A 144 10.69 19.87 9.75
CA GLY A 144 9.90 19.78 10.98
C GLY A 144 9.57 18.35 11.40
N HIS A 145 10.14 17.31 10.78
CA HIS A 145 9.86 15.92 11.12
C HIS A 145 10.90 15.34 12.07
N ARG A 146 10.49 14.33 12.85
CA ARG A 146 11.39 13.57 13.71
C ARG A 146 11.16 12.08 13.51
N LEU A 147 12.23 11.30 13.67
CA LEU A 147 12.21 9.85 13.63
C LEU A 147 12.71 9.33 14.98
N PHE A 148 12.00 8.37 15.56
CA PHE A 148 12.46 7.66 16.75
C PHE A 148 11.92 6.22 16.77
N ALA A 149 12.48 5.39 17.64
CA ALA A 149 12.04 4.01 17.80
C ALA A 149 11.70 3.66 19.26
N CYS A 150 10.81 2.70 19.41
CA CYS A 150 10.40 2.12 20.68
C CYS A 150 10.85 0.67 20.73
N ASN A 151 11.90 0.41 21.52
CA ASN A 151 12.31 -0.95 21.84
C ASN A 151 11.36 -1.52 22.91
N VAL A 152 10.50 -2.43 22.48
CA VAL A 152 9.49 -3.08 23.31
C VAL A 152 9.84 -4.55 23.63
N HIS A 153 11.10 -4.92 23.44
CA HIS A 153 11.63 -6.20 23.90
C HIS A 153 11.76 -6.22 25.42
N THR A 154 11.39 -7.33 26.06
CA THR A 154 11.36 -7.45 27.53
C THR A 154 12.73 -7.31 28.16
N ARG A 155 13.81 -7.62 27.41
CA ARG A 155 15.20 -7.40 27.82
C ARG A 155 15.89 -6.50 26.80
N PRO A 156 15.75 -5.17 26.89
CA PRO A 156 16.19 -4.24 25.85
C PRO A 156 17.64 -4.43 25.39
N GLN A 157 18.53 -4.87 26.29
CA GLN A 157 19.95 -5.12 26.00
C GLN A 157 20.19 -6.28 25.01
N GLU A 158 19.25 -7.22 24.87
CA GLU A 158 19.35 -8.31 23.88
C GLU A 158 19.02 -7.82 22.46
N HIS A 159 18.38 -6.64 22.33
CA HIS A 159 17.99 -6.08 21.04
C HIS A 159 19.10 -5.23 20.43
N TRP A 160 20.15 -5.90 19.94
CA TRP A 160 21.33 -5.22 19.39
C TRP A 160 21.00 -4.27 18.23
N GLU A 161 20.01 -4.58 17.37
CA GLU A 161 19.62 -3.70 16.27
C GLU A 161 19.11 -2.34 16.79
N ALA A 162 18.31 -2.33 17.86
CA ALA A 162 17.84 -1.11 18.50
C ALA A 162 19.01 -0.33 19.12
N LEU A 163 19.98 -1.02 19.72
CA LEU A 163 21.21 -0.41 20.25
C LEU A 163 22.08 0.21 19.14
N ALA A 164 22.20 -0.46 18.00
CA ALA A 164 22.94 0.05 16.85
C ALA A 164 22.26 1.29 16.26
N ALA A 165 20.93 1.27 16.11
CA ALA A 165 20.16 2.40 15.61
C ALA A 165 20.17 3.62 16.56
N ALA A 166 20.28 3.38 17.87
CA ALA A 166 20.34 4.42 18.90
C ALA A 166 21.49 5.42 18.73
N ARG A 167 22.49 5.09 17.89
CA ARG A 167 23.54 6.02 17.49
C ARG A 167 22.97 7.18 16.68
N LEU A 168 22.08 6.93 15.72
CA LEU A 168 21.59 7.94 14.77
C LEU A 168 20.18 8.46 15.09
N ILE A 169 19.32 7.61 15.67
CA ILE A 169 17.94 7.98 15.98
C ILE A 169 17.64 7.75 17.46
N PRO A 170 16.84 8.60 18.13
CA PRO A 170 16.45 8.36 19.51
C PRO A 170 15.70 7.02 19.66
N VAL A 171 16.06 6.25 20.69
CA VAL A 171 15.40 4.98 21.02
C VAL A 171 14.94 5.00 22.47
N VAL A 172 13.64 4.78 22.68
CA VAL A 172 13.05 4.63 24.02
C VAL A 172 12.82 3.16 24.34
N GLN A 173 12.98 2.78 25.61
CA GLN A 173 12.88 1.39 26.06
C GLN A 173 11.68 1.21 26.97
N ARG A 174 10.76 0.28 26.64
CA ARG A 174 9.57 0.04 27.47
C ARG A 174 9.91 -0.54 28.85
N PHE A 175 10.82 -1.51 28.92
CA PHE A 175 11.05 -2.33 30.11
C PHE A 175 12.33 -1.97 30.89
N GLY A 176 12.99 -0.86 30.55
CA GLY A 176 14.22 -0.39 31.21
C GLY A 176 15.36 -1.42 31.25
N VAL A 177 16.37 -1.15 32.07
CA VAL A 177 17.59 -1.99 32.18
C VAL A 177 17.36 -3.27 32.98
N GLY A 178 16.33 -3.31 33.84
CA GLY A 178 16.04 -4.44 34.73
C GLY A 178 15.19 -5.56 34.12
N GLY A 179 14.51 -5.30 32.99
CA GLY A 179 13.65 -6.24 32.30
C GLY A 179 12.48 -6.75 33.16
N GLU A 180 11.29 -6.18 33.01
CA GLU A 180 10.11 -6.74 33.68
C GLU A 180 9.60 -7.98 32.91
N ALA A 181 9.16 -8.99 33.67
CA ALA A 181 8.42 -10.10 33.10
C ALA A 181 7.11 -9.56 32.52
N ASP A 182 6.84 -9.84 31.24
CA ASP A 182 5.55 -9.53 30.63
C ASP A 182 4.47 -10.33 31.36
N SER A 183 3.74 -9.63 32.25
CA SER A 183 2.71 -10.21 33.10
C SER A 183 1.46 -10.62 32.32
N SER A 184 1.34 -10.19 31.05
CA SER A 184 0.11 -10.41 30.28
C SER A 184 -0.09 -11.86 29.86
N GLY A 185 0.99 -12.64 29.66
CA GLY A 185 0.98 -14.00 29.08
C GLY A 185 0.31 -14.10 27.70
N ASN A 186 -0.27 -13.01 27.20
CA ASN A 186 -1.18 -12.91 26.09
C ASN A 186 -0.56 -11.97 25.06
N ARG A 187 -0.06 -12.57 23.98
CA ARG A 187 0.67 -11.85 22.93
C ARG A 187 -0.13 -10.71 22.30
N PHE A 188 -1.47 -10.86 22.20
CA PHE A 188 -2.35 -9.81 21.66
C PHE A 188 -2.44 -8.60 22.60
N GLU A 189 -2.45 -8.85 23.90
CA GLU A 189 -2.45 -7.81 24.92
C GLU A 189 -1.07 -7.13 24.98
N LYS A 190 0.02 -7.90 24.91
CA LYS A 190 1.38 -7.36 24.79
C LYS A 190 1.50 -6.43 23.58
N GLU A 191 1.07 -6.87 22.40
CA GLU A 191 1.12 -6.07 21.17
C GLU A 191 0.35 -4.75 21.29
N LYS A 192 -0.84 -4.78 21.90
CA LYS A 192 -1.62 -3.58 22.19
C LYS A 192 -0.88 -2.66 23.16
N GLN A 193 -0.29 -3.18 24.23
CA GLN A 193 0.45 -2.39 25.21
C GLN A 193 1.73 -1.78 24.63
N ASP A 194 2.46 -2.52 23.78
CA ASP A 194 3.62 -2.03 23.05
C ASP A 194 3.25 -0.85 22.14
N TYR A 195 2.12 -0.98 21.45
CA TYR A 195 1.56 0.07 20.61
C TYR A 195 1.16 1.32 21.40
N VAL A 196 0.42 1.15 22.50
CA VAL A 196 0.02 2.23 23.41
C VAL A 196 1.24 2.93 24.00
N TYR A 197 2.24 2.16 24.44
CA TYR A 197 3.49 2.72 24.97
C TYR A 197 4.16 3.62 23.93
N CYS A 198 4.36 3.12 22.71
CA CYS A 198 5.07 3.88 21.69
C CYS A 198 4.32 5.13 21.23
N LEU A 199 2.99 5.01 21.03
CA LEU A 199 2.13 6.16 20.71
C LEU A 199 2.19 7.23 21.81
N ARG A 200 2.21 6.82 23.08
CA ARG A 200 2.33 7.73 24.22
C ARG A 200 3.69 8.43 24.25
N GLN A 201 4.79 7.70 24.05
CA GLN A 201 6.13 8.29 24.02
C GLN A 201 6.28 9.32 22.90
N ALA A 202 5.71 9.04 21.71
CA ALA A 202 5.71 10.00 20.60
C ALA A 202 5.05 11.33 21.00
N LEU A 203 3.91 11.26 21.69
CA LEU A 203 3.19 12.45 22.14
C LEU A 203 3.90 13.19 23.28
N LEU A 204 4.43 12.47 24.27
CA LEU A 204 5.06 13.06 25.45
C LEU A 204 6.39 13.73 25.14
N ILE A 205 7.24 13.09 24.34
CA ILE A 205 8.60 13.58 24.08
C ILE A 205 8.61 14.75 23.11
N PHE A 206 7.76 14.68 22.08
CA PHE A 206 7.84 15.62 20.97
C PHE A 206 6.69 16.63 20.93
N SER A 207 5.52 16.33 21.51
CA SER A 207 4.30 17.13 21.34
C SER A 207 3.98 17.47 19.86
N PRO A 208 3.91 16.47 18.95
CA PRO A 208 3.79 16.72 17.52
C PRO A 208 2.37 17.09 17.09
N GLN A 209 2.21 17.57 15.85
CA GLN A 209 0.89 17.70 15.22
C GLN A 209 0.33 16.34 14.77
N HIS A 210 1.20 15.49 14.20
CA HIS A 210 0.86 14.15 13.72
C HIS A 210 1.87 13.10 14.21
N VAL A 211 1.38 11.90 14.44
CA VAL A 211 2.19 10.72 14.76
C VAL A 211 1.95 9.67 13.69
N LEU A 212 3.02 9.26 13.02
CA LEU A 212 3.05 8.08 12.17
C LEU A 212 3.65 6.94 12.96
N LEU A 213 2.82 5.97 13.35
CA LEU A 213 3.24 4.78 14.08
C LEU A 213 3.40 3.61 13.12
N VAL A 214 4.60 3.03 13.10
CA VAL A 214 5.03 2.04 12.11
C VAL A 214 5.58 0.80 12.82
N GLU A 215 5.26 -0.38 12.30
CA GLU A 215 5.84 -1.66 12.75
C GLU A 215 7.19 -1.89 12.05
N ASP A 216 8.08 -2.64 12.68
CA ASP A 216 9.46 -2.86 12.21
C ASP A 216 9.59 -3.66 10.91
N ASP A 217 8.49 -4.06 10.29
CA ASP A 217 8.43 -4.71 8.97
C ASP A 217 7.61 -3.93 7.93
N ALA A 218 7.28 -2.66 8.18
CA ALA A 218 6.65 -1.76 7.22
C ALA A 218 7.68 -0.83 6.56
N LEU A 219 8.26 -1.29 5.45
CA LEU A 219 9.27 -0.56 4.69
C LEU A 219 8.64 0.60 3.89
N PRO A 220 9.05 1.86 4.09
CA PRO A 220 8.54 2.98 3.31
C PRO A 220 8.99 2.92 1.85
N ARG A 221 8.14 3.46 0.97
CA ARG A 221 8.45 3.64 -0.45
C ARG A 221 9.33 4.88 -0.66
N HIS A 222 10.01 4.99 -1.79
CA HIS A 222 10.88 6.15 -2.06
C HIS A 222 10.11 7.47 -2.21
N ASP A 223 8.85 7.41 -2.65
CA ASP A 223 7.93 8.55 -2.76
C ASP A 223 7.17 8.86 -1.46
N PHE A 224 7.55 8.24 -0.32
CA PHE A 224 6.79 8.28 0.93
C PHE A 224 6.43 9.69 1.39
N PHE A 225 7.43 10.57 1.55
CA PHE A 225 7.18 11.90 2.11
C PHE A 225 6.50 12.86 1.13
N GLU A 226 6.71 12.70 -0.18
CA GLU A 226 6.02 13.48 -1.21
C GLU A 226 4.50 13.20 -1.18
N VAL A 227 4.12 11.92 -1.09
CA VAL A 227 2.70 11.53 -0.98
C VAL A 227 2.13 11.89 0.39
N LEU A 228 2.93 11.81 1.45
CA LEU A 228 2.48 12.16 2.79
C LEU A 228 2.23 13.67 2.96
N GLU A 229 3.07 14.52 2.37
CA GLU A 229 2.86 15.97 2.27
C GLU A 229 1.51 16.27 1.62
N ASP A 230 1.28 15.67 0.44
CA ASP A 230 0.02 15.81 -0.29
C ASP A 230 -1.23 15.40 0.53
N LEU A 231 -1.10 14.27 1.24
CA LEU A 231 -2.12 13.74 2.11
C LEU A 231 -2.43 14.71 3.27
N LEU A 232 -1.40 15.20 3.96
CA LEU A 232 -1.54 16.07 5.13
C LEU A 232 -2.07 17.45 4.74
N GLU A 233 -1.52 18.07 3.71
CA GLU A 233 -1.82 19.46 3.34
C GLU A 233 -3.15 19.60 2.59
N ARG A 234 -3.51 18.65 1.73
CA ARG A 234 -4.70 18.78 0.87
C ARG A 234 -5.86 17.93 1.32
N ARG A 235 -5.61 16.65 1.65
CA ARG A 235 -6.70 15.68 1.87
C ARG A 235 -7.20 15.71 3.30
N LEU A 236 -6.29 15.68 4.27
CA LEU A 236 -6.62 15.75 5.69
C LEU A 236 -6.96 17.18 6.15
N ALA A 237 -6.72 18.20 5.32
CA ALA A 237 -7.25 19.54 5.56
C ALA A 237 -8.77 19.65 5.28
N THR A 238 -9.38 18.69 4.59
CA THR A 238 -10.82 18.75 4.26
C THR A 238 -11.69 18.45 5.49
N PRO A 239 -12.87 19.10 5.64
CA PRO A 239 -13.73 18.96 6.83
C PRO A 239 -14.10 17.51 7.17
N HIS A 240 -14.30 16.66 6.16
CA HIS A 240 -14.71 15.28 6.35
C HIS A 240 -13.57 14.36 6.79
N ALA A 241 -12.32 14.70 6.47
CA ALA A 241 -11.15 13.86 6.75
C ALA A 241 -10.28 14.39 7.90
N ARG A 242 -10.41 15.67 8.25
CA ARG A 242 -9.61 16.34 9.29
C ARG A 242 -9.73 15.69 10.67
N ASP A 243 -10.93 15.24 11.02
CA ASP A 243 -11.21 14.64 12.32
C ASP A 243 -11.16 13.11 12.31
N ALA A 244 -10.59 12.51 11.25
CA ALA A 244 -10.40 11.08 11.15
C ALA A 244 -9.62 10.56 12.37
N LEU A 245 -10.08 9.43 12.92
CA LEU A 245 -9.40 8.77 14.05
C LEU A 245 -8.02 8.27 13.62
N TYR A 246 -7.88 7.79 12.38
CA TYR A 246 -6.60 7.40 11.79
C TYR A 246 -6.66 7.29 10.27
N VAL A 247 -5.47 7.28 9.65
CA VAL A 247 -5.27 6.86 8.26
C VAL A 247 -4.31 5.68 8.21
N LYS A 248 -4.73 4.57 7.62
CA LYS A 248 -3.89 3.41 7.32
C LYS A 248 -3.07 3.69 6.07
N LEU A 249 -1.76 3.52 6.15
CA LEU A 249 -0.85 3.65 5.00
C LEU A 249 -0.54 2.29 4.34
N TYR A 250 -1.17 1.23 4.82
CA TYR A 250 -1.09 -0.12 4.29
C TYR A 250 -2.40 -0.88 4.48
N HIS A 251 -2.80 -1.61 3.45
CA HIS A 251 -3.83 -2.63 3.50
C HIS A 251 -3.39 -3.84 2.66
N PRO A 252 -3.57 -5.09 3.12
CA PRO A 252 -3.10 -6.26 2.38
C PRO A 252 -3.63 -6.31 0.95
N GLU A 253 -2.74 -6.41 -0.03
CA GLU A 253 -3.07 -6.28 -1.45
C GLU A 253 -4.04 -7.38 -1.91
N ARG A 254 -3.99 -8.55 -1.27
CA ARG A 254 -4.93 -9.67 -1.53
C ARG A 254 -6.39 -9.35 -1.19
N LEU A 255 -6.63 -8.36 -0.34
CA LEU A 255 -7.97 -7.94 0.10
C LEU A 255 -8.48 -6.73 -0.69
N GLN A 256 -7.65 -6.14 -1.55
CA GLN A 256 -7.97 -4.95 -2.36
C GLN A 256 -8.64 -5.28 -3.70
N GLY A 257 -9.17 -6.50 -3.91
CA GLY A 257 -9.89 -6.89 -5.13
C GLY A 257 -11.32 -6.33 -5.20
N TYR A 258 -11.97 -6.38 -6.37
CA TYR A 258 -13.35 -5.89 -6.52
C TYR A 258 -14.37 -6.84 -5.87
N LEU A 259 -14.08 -8.14 -5.86
CA LEU A 259 -14.92 -9.17 -5.21
C LEU A 259 -14.86 -9.18 -3.66
N ASN A 260 -14.17 -8.21 -3.04
CA ASN A 260 -14.30 -7.89 -1.62
C ASN A 260 -15.05 -6.54 -1.50
N PRO A 261 -16.39 -6.56 -1.65
CA PRO A 261 -17.14 -5.38 -2.06
C PRO A 261 -17.27 -4.37 -0.93
N GLU A 262 -16.51 -3.29 -1.04
CA GLU A 262 -16.87 -2.01 -0.44
C GLU A 262 -17.65 -1.19 -1.48
N PRO A 263 -18.66 -0.39 -1.10
CA PRO A 263 -19.49 0.34 -2.05
C PRO A 263 -18.68 1.16 -3.07
N MET A 264 -17.60 1.81 -2.61
CA MET A 264 -16.71 2.59 -3.47
C MET A 264 -15.97 1.73 -4.51
N ARG A 265 -15.60 0.50 -4.18
CA ARG A 265 -14.96 -0.43 -5.12
C ARG A 265 -15.93 -0.90 -6.20
N ILE A 266 -17.21 -1.10 -5.86
CA ILE A 266 -18.24 -1.45 -6.85
C ILE A 266 -18.44 -0.28 -7.83
N LEU A 267 -18.51 0.95 -7.32
CA LEU A 267 -18.63 2.15 -8.16
C LEU A 267 -17.42 2.35 -9.06
N GLU A 268 -16.21 2.15 -8.53
CA GLU A 268 -14.97 2.15 -9.34
C GLU A 268 -15.03 1.08 -10.43
N TRP A 269 -15.46 -0.14 -10.10
CA TRP A 269 -15.53 -1.25 -11.05
C TRP A 269 -16.55 -0.99 -12.16
N ALA A 270 -17.74 -0.54 -11.78
CA ALA A 270 -18.81 -0.18 -12.71
C ALA A 270 -18.40 1.02 -13.58
N GLY A 271 -17.76 2.03 -13.00
CA GLY A 271 -17.25 3.20 -13.72
C GLY A 271 -16.17 2.83 -14.73
N LEU A 272 -15.21 1.99 -14.33
CA LEU A 272 -14.19 1.45 -15.23
C LEU A 272 -14.84 0.62 -16.36
N GLY A 273 -15.80 -0.23 -16.01
CA GLY A 273 -16.59 -1.00 -16.97
C GLY A 273 -17.30 -0.12 -17.99
N ALA A 274 -18.00 0.92 -17.53
CA ALA A 274 -18.70 1.85 -18.40
C ALA A 274 -17.73 2.62 -19.31
N PHE A 275 -16.65 3.18 -18.76
CA PHE A 275 -15.66 3.93 -19.51
C PHE A 275 -14.98 3.08 -20.60
N CYS A 276 -14.42 1.93 -20.22
CA CYS A 276 -13.78 1.01 -21.16
C CYS A 276 -14.80 0.39 -22.13
N GLY A 277 -16.01 0.08 -21.66
CA GLY A 277 -17.11 -0.40 -22.48
C GLY A 277 -17.49 0.59 -23.57
N THR A 278 -17.56 1.90 -23.27
CA THR A 278 -17.81 2.96 -24.25
C THR A 278 -16.67 3.05 -25.27
N LEU A 279 -15.41 2.97 -24.82
CA LEU A 279 -14.25 2.99 -25.70
C LEU A 279 -14.26 1.78 -26.66
N PHE A 280 -14.46 0.58 -26.13
CA PHE A 280 -14.52 -0.65 -26.92
C PHE A 280 -15.74 -0.68 -27.85
N ALA A 281 -16.90 -0.20 -27.41
CA ALA A 281 -18.10 -0.12 -28.25
C ALA A 281 -17.91 0.89 -29.39
N SER A 282 -17.24 2.02 -29.12
CA SER A 282 -16.90 3.02 -30.15
C SER A 282 -15.94 2.43 -31.18
N LEU A 283 -14.90 1.70 -30.73
CA LEU A 283 -13.98 0.99 -31.61
C LEU A 283 -14.69 -0.10 -32.42
N TYR A 284 -15.57 -0.88 -31.78
CA TYR A 284 -16.35 -1.92 -32.45
C TYR A 284 -17.28 -1.32 -33.52
N ARG A 285 -17.93 -0.19 -33.22
CA ARG A 285 -18.74 0.58 -34.18
C ARG A 285 -17.89 1.07 -35.34
N LEU A 286 -16.69 1.59 -35.08
CA LEU A 286 -15.78 2.05 -36.12
C LEU A 286 -15.35 0.91 -37.05
N LEU A 287 -15.13 -0.30 -36.52
CA LEU A 287 -14.65 -1.46 -37.28
C LEU A 287 -15.78 -2.19 -38.04
N THR A 288 -16.97 -2.25 -37.47
CA THR A 288 -18.07 -3.09 -37.99
C THR A 288 -19.28 -2.30 -38.51
N GLY A 289 -19.36 -1.00 -38.20
CA GLY A 289 -20.54 -0.17 -38.46
C GLY A 289 -21.74 -0.46 -37.55
N ARG A 290 -21.64 -1.43 -36.63
CA ARG A 290 -22.74 -1.89 -35.78
C ARG A 290 -22.69 -1.27 -34.38
N HIS A 291 -23.87 -0.96 -33.84
CA HIS A 291 -24.02 -0.48 -32.47
C HIS A 291 -25.30 -1.06 -31.88
N SER A 292 -25.23 -1.56 -30.64
CA SER A 292 -26.41 -1.95 -29.86
C SER A 292 -26.12 -1.78 -28.37
N ALA A 293 -27.16 -1.54 -27.57
CA ALA A 293 -27.06 -1.47 -26.11
C ALA A 293 -26.51 -2.78 -25.52
N LEU A 294 -26.89 -3.92 -26.09
CA LEU A 294 -26.39 -5.24 -25.68
C LEU A 294 -24.89 -5.39 -25.95
N THR A 295 -24.39 -4.89 -27.08
CA THR A 295 -22.96 -4.88 -27.40
C THR A 295 -22.18 -4.03 -26.41
N PHE A 296 -22.70 -2.84 -26.08
CA PHE A 296 -22.10 -1.99 -25.05
C PHE A 296 -22.08 -2.69 -23.69
N ALA A 297 -23.21 -3.24 -23.24
CA ALA A 297 -23.32 -3.93 -21.96
C ALA A 297 -22.35 -5.12 -21.87
N PHE A 298 -22.25 -5.92 -22.93
CA PHE A 298 -21.29 -7.01 -23.01
C PHE A 298 -19.85 -6.51 -22.88
N LEU A 299 -19.47 -5.46 -23.61
CA LEU A 299 -18.11 -4.92 -23.59
C LEU A 299 -17.76 -4.25 -22.26
N ALA A 300 -18.75 -3.65 -21.58
CA ALA A 300 -18.59 -3.12 -20.24
C ALA A 300 -18.33 -4.23 -19.23
N VAL A 301 -19.16 -5.29 -19.22
CA VAL A 301 -18.95 -6.48 -18.36
C VAL A 301 -17.64 -7.19 -18.70
N PHE A 302 -17.29 -7.29 -19.98
CA PHE A 302 -16.01 -7.82 -20.43
C PHE A 302 -14.83 -7.03 -19.81
N ALA A 303 -14.86 -5.69 -19.86
CA ALA A 303 -13.83 -4.86 -19.25
C ALA A 303 -13.76 -5.02 -17.73
N MET A 304 -14.92 -5.12 -17.06
CA MET A 304 -15.01 -5.41 -15.63
C MET A 304 -14.33 -6.75 -15.30
N LEU A 305 -14.63 -7.81 -16.04
CA LEU A 305 -14.03 -9.13 -15.84
C LEU A 305 -12.52 -9.11 -16.10
N VAL A 306 -12.03 -8.42 -17.14
CA VAL A 306 -10.60 -8.25 -17.38
C VAL A 306 -9.92 -7.58 -16.19
N ALA A 307 -10.51 -6.53 -15.62
CA ALA A 307 -9.96 -5.83 -14.47
C ALA A 307 -9.90 -6.69 -13.20
N GLU A 308 -10.96 -7.45 -12.89
CA GLU A 308 -10.99 -8.34 -11.73
C GLU A 308 -10.04 -9.54 -11.88
N LEU A 309 -10.00 -10.16 -13.06
CA LEU A 309 -9.16 -11.33 -13.30
C LEU A 309 -7.68 -10.97 -13.47
N GLY A 310 -7.39 -9.81 -14.10
CA GLY A 310 -6.05 -9.25 -14.21
C GLY A 310 -5.49 -8.80 -12.86
N GLY A 311 -6.35 -8.28 -11.98
CA GLY A 311 -6.05 -7.88 -10.60
C GLY A 311 -6.10 -6.37 -10.41
N ARG A 312 -7.03 -5.90 -9.57
CA ARG A 312 -7.19 -4.47 -9.22
C ARG A 312 -5.90 -3.81 -8.72
N HIS A 313 -5.06 -4.56 -8.00
CA HIS A 313 -3.78 -4.07 -7.49
C HIS A 313 -2.94 -3.38 -8.57
N TYR A 314 -2.84 -3.96 -9.77
CA TYR A 314 -2.04 -3.36 -10.85
C TYR A 314 -2.64 -2.08 -11.42
N LEU A 315 -3.96 -1.89 -11.30
CA LEU A 315 -4.62 -0.64 -11.64
C LEU A 315 -4.36 0.43 -10.57
N LEU A 316 -4.32 0.04 -9.30
CA LEU A 316 -3.97 0.94 -8.20
C LEU A 316 -2.54 1.45 -8.32
N GLU A 317 -1.60 0.60 -8.74
CA GLU A 317 -0.21 1.00 -8.97
C GLU A 317 -0.08 2.13 -10.02
N ALA A 318 -1.02 2.26 -10.96
CA ALA A 318 -1.04 3.37 -11.91
C ALA A 318 -1.31 4.73 -11.24
N ARG A 319 -1.90 4.76 -10.04
CA ARG A 319 -2.08 6.00 -9.26
C ARG A 319 -0.76 6.54 -8.71
N ARG A 320 0.33 5.76 -8.74
CA ARG A 320 1.64 6.25 -8.30
C ARG A 320 2.27 7.25 -9.26
N LEU A 321 1.67 7.51 -10.43
CA LEU A 321 2.13 8.52 -11.37
C LEU A 321 2.12 9.94 -10.78
N SER A 322 1.31 10.19 -9.75
CA SER A 322 1.29 11.47 -9.05
C SER A 322 0.69 11.29 -7.65
N PRO A 323 1.21 12.00 -6.61
CA PRO A 323 0.61 12.03 -5.28
C PRO A 323 -0.90 12.31 -5.29
N GLN A 324 -1.38 13.13 -6.22
CA GLN A 324 -2.78 13.55 -6.30
C GLN A 324 -3.74 12.41 -6.69
N LEU A 325 -3.22 11.36 -7.32
CA LEU A 325 -4.02 10.22 -7.77
C LEU A 325 -4.23 9.19 -6.65
N TYR A 326 -3.54 9.31 -5.52
CA TYR A 326 -3.82 8.49 -4.35
C TYR A 326 -5.23 8.76 -3.82
N ALA A 327 -5.92 7.71 -3.37
CA ALA A 327 -7.28 7.78 -2.88
C ALA A 327 -7.34 7.49 -1.39
N LEU A 328 -8.19 8.25 -0.68
CA LEU A 328 -8.65 7.90 0.66
C LEU A 328 -9.95 7.12 0.52
N VAL A 329 -9.93 5.88 1.01
CA VAL A 329 -11.10 5.00 1.09
C VAL A 329 -11.41 4.70 2.55
N PRO A 330 -12.65 4.36 2.93
CA PRO A 330 -12.95 3.97 4.30
C PRO A 330 -12.02 2.84 4.78
N ALA A 331 -11.49 2.95 6.00
CA ALA A 331 -10.66 1.91 6.56
C ALA A 331 -11.47 0.65 6.86
N THR A 332 -10.85 -0.51 6.68
CA THR A 332 -11.39 -1.80 7.11
C THR A 332 -10.74 -2.26 8.42
N GLU A 333 -11.26 -3.33 9.01
CA GLU A 333 -10.80 -3.89 10.27
C GLU A 333 -9.30 -4.22 10.24
N CYS A 334 -8.85 -5.03 9.27
CA CYS A 334 -7.49 -5.56 9.34
C CYS A 334 -6.41 -4.52 9.14
N CYS A 335 -5.41 -4.73 10.00
CA CYS A 335 -3.99 -4.49 9.86
C CYS A 335 -3.58 -3.05 10.16
N THR A 336 -2.51 -2.91 10.97
CA THR A 336 -1.99 -1.66 11.51
C THR A 336 -0.48 -1.43 11.32
N PRO A 337 0.19 -1.94 10.27
CA PRO A 337 1.65 -1.86 10.21
C PRO A 337 2.16 -0.44 9.95
N ALA A 338 1.34 0.46 9.42
CA ALA A 338 1.64 1.89 9.35
C ALA A 338 0.35 2.71 9.51
N MET A 339 0.28 3.48 10.59
CA MET A 339 -0.91 4.20 11.03
C MET A 339 -0.58 5.66 11.32
N LEU A 340 -1.26 6.58 10.62
CA LEU A 340 -1.13 8.01 10.82
C LEU A 340 -2.26 8.54 11.73
N TYR A 341 -1.89 9.30 12.74
CA TYR A 341 -2.78 9.94 13.70
C TYR A 341 -2.52 11.44 13.74
N SER A 342 -3.58 12.26 13.86
CA SER A 342 -3.42 13.59 14.44
C SER A 342 -3.21 13.47 15.96
N ALA A 343 -2.55 14.43 16.59
CA ALA A 343 -2.31 14.38 18.03
C ALA A 343 -3.60 14.28 18.87
N PRO A 344 -4.70 14.98 18.55
CA PRO A 344 -5.98 14.77 19.24
C PRO A 344 -6.52 13.34 19.06
N ALA A 345 -6.44 12.78 17.85
CA ALA A 345 -6.91 11.42 17.58
C ALA A 345 -6.06 10.37 18.30
N ALA A 346 -4.72 10.53 18.31
CA ALA A 346 -3.80 9.69 19.05
C ALA A 346 -4.14 9.64 20.55
N LYS A 347 -4.46 10.79 21.16
CA LYS A 347 -4.91 10.86 22.56
C LYS A 347 -6.20 10.08 22.79
N ARG A 348 -7.21 10.21 21.89
CA ARG A 348 -8.45 9.43 21.98
C ARG A 348 -8.21 7.93 21.86
N VAL A 349 -7.32 7.52 20.95
CA VAL A 349 -6.92 6.12 20.77
C VAL A 349 -6.24 5.57 22.01
N LEU A 350 -5.31 6.32 22.61
CA LEU A 350 -4.65 5.93 23.86
C LEU A 350 -5.66 5.66 24.97
N THR A 351 -6.54 6.63 25.24
CA THR A 351 -7.57 6.49 26.28
C THR A 351 -8.46 5.26 26.07
N TYR A 352 -8.81 4.95 24.82
CA TYR A 352 -9.62 3.78 24.52
C TYR A 352 -8.84 2.46 24.68
N LEU A 353 -7.65 2.34 24.07
CA LEU A 353 -6.87 1.10 24.10
C LEU A 353 -6.36 0.75 25.50
N GLU A 354 -6.16 1.74 26.37
CA GLU A 354 -5.84 1.52 27.79
C GLU A 354 -7.01 0.88 28.55
N GLY A 355 -8.25 1.20 28.19
CA GLY A 355 -9.46 0.67 28.82
C GLY A 355 -9.97 -0.65 28.24
N VAL A 356 -9.33 -1.19 27.20
CA VAL A 356 -9.77 -2.39 26.48
C VAL A 356 -8.73 -3.50 26.62
N GLN A 357 -9.17 -4.73 26.82
CA GLN A 357 -8.28 -5.90 26.90
C GLN A 357 -8.30 -6.70 25.59
N CYS A 358 -7.13 -6.92 24.99
CA CYS A 358 -7.00 -7.68 23.75
C CYS A 358 -6.82 -9.18 24.01
N ARG A 359 -7.32 -10.01 23.10
CA ARG A 359 -7.26 -11.48 23.18
C ARG A 359 -7.34 -12.09 21.79
N SER A 360 -7.19 -13.41 21.69
CA SER A 360 -7.41 -14.12 20.44
C SER A 360 -8.81 -13.82 19.89
N GLY A 361 -8.90 -13.46 18.61
CA GLY A 361 -10.16 -13.03 17.97
C GLY A 361 -10.59 -11.58 18.27
N TYR A 362 -9.85 -10.85 19.10
CA TYR A 362 -10.07 -9.45 19.40
C TYR A 362 -8.72 -8.74 19.63
N ALA A 363 -7.96 -8.65 18.54
CA ALA A 363 -6.65 -8.00 18.53
C ALA A 363 -6.80 -6.47 18.47
N LYS A 364 -5.66 -5.78 18.54
CA LYS A 364 -5.57 -4.32 18.53
C LYS A 364 -6.29 -3.68 17.34
N ASP A 365 -6.18 -4.27 16.16
CA ASP A 365 -6.82 -3.81 14.93
C ASP A 365 -8.35 -3.94 14.99
N THR A 366 -8.88 -5.06 15.49
CA THR A 366 -10.31 -5.23 15.78
C THR A 366 -10.80 -4.22 16.82
N ALA A 367 -10.01 -3.96 17.87
CA ALA A 367 -10.37 -3.00 18.91
C ALA A 367 -10.47 -1.57 18.34
N LEU A 368 -9.49 -1.14 17.55
CA LEU A 368 -9.50 0.16 16.86
C LEU A 368 -10.68 0.30 15.89
N TYR A 369 -10.99 -0.75 15.14
CA TYR A 369 -12.14 -0.74 14.24
C TYR A 369 -13.48 -0.70 14.99
N ALA A 370 -13.57 -1.37 16.14
CA ALA A 370 -14.74 -1.30 17.00
C ALA A 370 -14.99 0.11 17.55
N LEU A 371 -13.91 0.86 17.87
CA LEU A 371 -14.01 2.25 18.33
C LEU A 371 -14.74 3.16 17.32
N LEU A 372 -14.48 2.98 16.02
CA LEU A 372 -15.16 3.72 14.96
C LEU A 372 -16.68 3.58 15.06
N ARG A 373 -17.17 2.33 15.19
CA ARG A 373 -18.60 2.03 15.30
C ARG A 373 -19.20 2.54 16.62
N GLN A 374 -18.47 2.41 17.72
CA GLN A 374 -18.95 2.82 19.04
C GLN A 374 -19.10 4.33 19.18
N ARG A 375 -18.23 5.11 18.53
CA ARG A 375 -18.20 6.58 18.65
C ARG A 375 -18.67 7.33 17.40
N GLY A 376 -19.05 6.61 16.34
CA GLY A 376 -19.41 7.23 15.06
C GLY A 376 -18.23 7.98 14.41
N GLU A 377 -16.99 7.56 14.69
CA GLU A 377 -15.79 8.15 14.12
C GLU A 377 -15.45 7.52 12.77
N TRP A 378 -14.74 8.29 11.94
CA TRP A 378 -14.29 7.84 10.62
C TRP A 378 -12.81 7.52 10.64
N ALA A 379 -12.40 6.58 9.80
CA ALA A 379 -11.01 6.33 9.50
C ALA A 379 -10.85 5.96 8.03
N TYR A 380 -9.66 6.19 7.51
CA TYR A 380 -9.36 5.99 6.10
C TYR A 380 -8.19 5.03 5.90
N ALA A 381 -8.11 4.45 4.71
CA ALA A 381 -6.93 3.81 4.18
C ALA A 381 -6.51 4.53 2.91
N LEU A 382 -5.20 4.69 2.74
CA LEU A 382 -4.61 5.26 1.53
C LEU A 382 -4.41 4.15 0.50
N GLU A 383 -4.90 4.36 -0.73
CA GLU A 383 -4.70 3.46 -1.86
C GLU A 383 -4.04 4.21 -3.03
N PRO A 384 -2.88 3.75 -3.54
CA PRO A 384 -2.16 2.53 -3.16
C PRO A 384 -1.38 2.65 -1.83
N ASN A 385 -0.87 1.52 -1.32
CA ASN A 385 -0.11 1.46 -0.06
C ASN A 385 1.17 2.30 -0.15
N LEU A 386 1.50 3.02 0.93
CA LEU A 386 2.70 3.85 1.01
C LEU A 386 3.89 3.14 1.68
N VAL A 387 3.62 2.01 2.34
CA VAL A 387 4.64 1.08 2.83
C VAL A 387 4.43 -0.30 2.22
N SER A 388 5.49 -1.11 2.22
CA SER A 388 5.45 -2.53 1.89
C SER A 388 5.73 -3.35 3.15
N HIS A 389 4.91 -4.37 3.42
CA HIS A 389 5.11 -5.30 4.52
C HIS A 389 6.14 -6.40 4.18
N ILE A 390 7.39 -6.19 4.57
CA ILE A 390 8.53 -7.07 4.24
C ILE A 390 8.67 -8.28 5.18
N GLY A 391 7.89 -8.32 6.27
CA GLY A 391 7.97 -9.35 7.31
C GLY A 391 7.47 -10.71 6.84
N LEU A 392 8.37 -11.70 6.78
CA LEU A 392 8.01 -13.13 6.62
C LEU A 392 7.79 -13.80 7.98
N TYR A 393 8.41 -13.29 9.04
CA TYR A 393 8.36 -13.88 10.38
C TYR A 393 7.76 -12.89 11.35
N SER A 394 6.61 -13.20 11.95
CA SER A 394 5.95 -12.40 12.98
C SER A 394 6.19 -12.96 14.38
N THR A 395 6.37 -12.07 15.34
CA THR A 395 6.43 -12.42 16.77
C THR A 395 5.13 -13.02 17.31
N LEU A 396 3.99 -12.69 16.69
CA LEU A 396 2.68 -13.22 17.07
C LEU A 396 2.47 -14.64 16.54
N ARG A 397 2.76 -14.86 15.26
CA ARG A 397 2.29 -16.03 14.49
C ARG A 397 3.41 -16.91 13.91
N GLY A 398 4.69 -16.60 14.16
CA GLY A 398 5.82 -17.29 13.52
C GLY A 398 5.88 -16.96 12.03
N VAL A 399 6.09 -17.95 11.16
CA VAL A 399 6.14 -17.74 9.71
C VAL A 399 4.79 -17.26 9.17
N ILE A 400 4.73 -16.02 8.70
CA ILE A 400 3.65 -15.50 7.86
C ILE A 400 3.92 -16.00 6.44
N ALA A 401 3.09 -16.91 5.94
CA ALA A 401 3.32 -17.60 4.67
C ALA A 401 3.45 -16.69 3.42
N GLN A 402 3.27 -15.36 3.52
CA GLN A 402 3.18 -14.43 2.39
C GLN A 402 3.58 -12.99 2.77
N PRO A 403 4.85 -12.58 2.64
CA PRO A 403 5.24 -11.17 2.75
C PRO A 403 4.63 -10.38 1.57
N SER A 404 4.55 -9.05 1.65
CA SER A 404 4.32 -8.23 0.45
C SER A 404 5.59 -8.37 -0.39
N LEU A 405 5.47 -9.07 -1.52
CA LEU A 405 6.58 -9.34 -2.44
C LEU A 405 6.59 -8.25 -3.49
#